data_AF-A0A814D5E6-F1
#
_entry.id   AF-A0A814D5E6-F1
#
_cell.length_a   1.000
_cell.length_b   1.000
_cell.length_c   1.000
_cell.angle_alpha   90.00
_cell.angle_beta   90.00
_cell.angle_gamma   90.00
#
_symmetry.space_group_name_H-M   'P 1'
#
loop_
_entity.id
_entity.type
_entity.pdbx_description
1 polymer ?
#
loop_
_entity_poly.entity_id
_entity_poly.type
_entity_poly.pdbx_seq_one_letter_code
_entity_poly.pdbx_strand_id
1 'polypeptide(L)'
;MNCESIPSVTSFEHLSNELIYEIFDYLDFYSIHKSFLNLNIRFYNLINSSTLPIKINLSSISKSNFQLYYEHIIIPYQNRITLLQLSNRFIPDLFSVPFNNMIQLQTLVLKNIESDFLENIFTDSLCLPSLSSLIIKPIDTLLNTNNLYRQIFRLPALKYCNVTFNEAIAFDPLPFATNKEFSPIEIFLINHDCRIDQLNAILSYFTLSSSSHSAWNSTSNCSLQQCNVNSNNNNSCLSSSTPCFDYRTINNISYCAPAILCSILEECKNVTQTCSSNNSICIINSCCSSQAVCLPFLATFMCKTGWISTSNMTNVRAGHTASILSNGKLLVTGGVDNSSALNSAQLYDSSTGTWTTTGNITNARYEHTASVLSNGNILVTGGHGNSGALNSAELYNPSTSTWTTTGNMNNARDWHTASVLSNGKVLVTGGGNGVSVLDGAELYDSSTGIWTTTGNMNNARYYHTASVLSNGLVLVTGGWNGSVGYLNSAELYDPLAGTWTTTGNMTNARFYHTASLLSNGKVLVTGGDNGVSVLNSAELYDPSTGTWAATSNMTNARSDHTASVLSNGKILVTGGYVNTTIILNSAELYDPSTGTWTTTGNMNNARSDHTASVLSNGLVLVTGGWNGATVLNSAELY
;
A
#
# COMPACT_ATOMS: atom_id res chain seq x y z
N MET A 1 -45.34 -21.35 -34.01
CA MET A 1 -45.29 -19.87 -33.96
C MET A 1 -44.56 -19.52 -32.67
N ASN A 2 -43.23 -19.65 -32.70
CA ASN A 2 -42.26 -18.62 -33.11
C ASN A 2 -42.19 -17.49 -32.08
N CYS A 3 -41.22 -17.62 -31.16
CA CYS A 3 -40.32 -16.51 -30.87
C CYS A 3 -38.90 -17.01 -31.13
N GLU A 4 -38.18 -16.18 -31.86
CA GLU A 4 -36.93 -16.42 -32.54
C GLU A 4 -35.71 -16.41 -31.60
N SER A 5 -34.65 -17.00 -32.14
CA SER A 5 -33.31 -17.22 -31.63
C SER A 5 -32.43 -15.96 -31.65
N ILE A 6 -31.56 -15.71 -30.64
CA ILE A 6 -30.07 -15.78 -30.61
C ILE A 6 -29.59 -14.66 -29.62
N PRO A 7 -28.43 -14.74 -28.90
CA PRO A 7 -27.34 -15.71 -29.01
C PRO A 7 -27.03 -16.53 -27.75
N SER A 8 -26.56 -17.75 -28.04
CA SER A 8 -25.63 -18.50 -27.23
C SER A 8 -24.41 -17.66 -26.84
N VAL A 9 -24.26 -17.38 -25.55
CA VAL A 9 -22.98 -16.93 -25.00
C VAL A 9 -22.06 -18.15 -24.91
N THR A 10 -21.41 -18.46 -26.03
CA THR A 10 -20.22 -19.31 -26.08
C THR A 10 -19.00 -18.43 -25.79
N SER A 11 -18.68 -18.24 -24.51
CA SER A 11 -17.31 -17.99 -24.03
C SER A 11 -17.32 -17.95 -22.49
N PHE A 12 -17.33 -19.13 -21.87
CA PHE A 12 -16.96 -19.29 -20.47
C PHE A 12 -15.50 -19.80 -20.36
N GLU A 13 -14.64 -19.34 -21.27
CA GLU A 13 -13.19 -19.57 -21.23
C GLU A 13 -12.53 -18.45 -20.42
N HIS A 14 -12.71 -18.52 -19.10
CA HIS A 14 -11.74 -18.09 -18.07
C HIS A 14 -12.38 -18.22 -16.67
N LEU A 15 -12.95 -19.39 -16.36
CA LEU A 15 -13.34 -19.70 -14.98
C LEU A 15 -12.13 -20.27 -14.24
N SER A 16 -11.90 -19.72 -13.05
CA SER A 16 -10.90 -20.10 -12.06
C SER A 16 -10.62 -21.60 -12.01
N ASN A 17 -9.34 -21.97 -11.85
CA ASN A 17 -8.92 -23.34 -11.52
C ASN A 17 -9.34 -23.77 -10.09
N GLU A 18 -10.31 -23.10 -9.47
CA GLU A 18 -10.74 -23.28 -8.09
C GLU A 18 -12.24 -22.96 -7.95
N LEU A 19 -12.94 -23.64 -7.03
CA LEU A 19 -14.34 -23.37 -6.66
C LEU A 19 -14.38 -22.60 -5.32
N ILE A 20 -15.05 -21.44 -5.28
CA ILE A 20 -15.16 -20.61 -4.08
C ILE A 20 -16.63 -20.55 -3.63
N TYR A 21 -16.90 -20.86 -2.36
CA TYR A 21 -18.22 -20.79 -1.75
C TYR A 21 -18.22 -19.84 -0.56
N GLU A 22 -19.05 -18.80 -0.64
CA GLU A 22 -19.33 -17.87 0.46
C GLU A 22 -20.81 -17.98 0.84
N ILE A 23 -21.08 -18.47 2.06
CA ILE A 23 -22.42 -18.87 2.47
C ILE A 23 -22.92 -17.93 3.58
N PHE A 24 -24.14 -17.43 3.42
CA PHE A 24 -24.81 -16.50 4.33
C PHE A 24 -26.13 -17.08 4.84
N ASP A 25 -26.52 -16.73 6.06
CA ASP A 25 -27.71 -17.27 6.74
C ASP A 25 -29.06 -16.91 6.10
N TYR A 26 -29.13 -15.84 5.30
CA TYR A 26 -30.39 -15.43 4.64
C TYR A 26 -30.71 -16.24 3.38
N LEU A 27 -29.86 -17.20 3.02
CA LEU A 27 -30.02 -18.06 1.84
C LEU A 27 -30.58 -19.43 2.24
N ASP A 28 -31.60 -19.89 1.52
CA ASP A 28 -32.22 -21.21 1.74
C ASP A 28 -31.24 -22.36 1.46
N PHE A 29 -31.06 -23.25 2.44
CA PHE A 29 -30.15 -24.40 2.36
C PHE A 29 -30.47 -25.30 1.17
N TYR A 30 -31.75 -25.57 0.90
CA TYR A 30 -32.13 -26.50 -0.17
C TYR A 30 -31.77 -25.95 -1.55
N SER A 31 -31.94 -24.63 -1.73
CA SER A 31 -31.54 -23.90 -2.93
C SER A 31 -30.02 -23.85 -3.12
N ILE A 32 -29.24 -23.68 -2.05
CA ILE A 32 -27.78 -23.74 -2.10
C ILE A 32 -27.28 -25.15 -2.37
N HIS A 33 -27.80 -26.15 -1.65
CA HIS A 33 -27.41 -27.55 -1.82
C HIS A 33 -27.72 -28.05 -3.23
N LYS A 34 -28.87 -27.69 -3.79
CA LYS A 34 -29.23 -27.99 -5.19
C LYS A 34 -28.32 -27.28 -6.19
N SER A 35 -27.94 -26.03 -5.93
CA SER A 35 -26.99 -25.28 -6.77
C SER A 35 -25.59 -25.90 -6.71
N PHE A 36 -25.16 -26.32 -5.53
CA PHE A 36 -23.89 -26.99 -5.26
C PHE A 36 -23.82 -28.36 -5.97
N LEU A 37 -24.90 -29.16 -5.89
CA LEU A 37 -25.02 -30.42 -6.62
C LEU A 37 -25.07 -30.19 -8.14
N ASN A 38 -25.83 -29.21 -8.63
CA ASN A 38 -25.92 -28.89 -10.05
C ASN A 38 -24.59 -28.40 -10.63
N LEU A 39 -23.83 -27.60 -9.89
CA LEU A 39 -22.47 -27.17 -10.26
C LEU A 39 -21.53 -28.38 -10.30
N ASN A 40 -21.51 -29.20 -9.23
CA ASN A 40 -20.69 -30.41 -9.23
C ASN A 40 -21.06 -31.37 -10.37
N ILE A 41 -22.35 -31.59 -10.66
CA ILE A 41 -22.82 -32.47 -11.76
C ILE A 41 -22.48 -31.87 -13.14
N ARG A 42 -22.64 -30.55 -13.34
CA ARG A 42 -22.24 -29.87 -14.59
C ARG A 42 -20.74 -30.06 -14.86
N PHE A 43 -19.90 -29.98 -13.83
CA PHE A 43 -18.46 -30.18 -13.97
C PHE A 43 -18.04 -31.66 -14.01
N TYR A 44 -18.80 -32.56 -13.37
CA TYR A 44 -18.59 -34.01 -13.43
C TYR A 44 -18.72 -34.54 -14.88
N ASN A 45 -19.69 -34.02 -15.63
CA ASN A 45 -19.90 -34.42 -17.02
C ASN A 45 -18.98 -33.72 -18.04
N LEU A 46 -18.21 -32.71 -17.62
CA LEU A 46 -17.40 -31.91 -18.53
C LEU A 46 -15.93 -32.35 -18.61
N ILE A 47 -15.34 -33.00 -17.58
CA ILE A 47 -13.99 -33.59 -17.66
C ILE A 47 -13.87 -34.76 -16.66
N ASN A 48 -13.58 -35.96 -17.17
CA ASN A 48 -13.33 -37.20 -16.42
C ASN A 48 -11.98 -37.20 -15.63
N SER A 49 -11.72 -36.15 -14.83
CA SER A 49 -10.71 -36.13 -13.77
C SER A 49 -10.87 -34.89 -12.85
N SER A 50 -12.01 -34.73 -12.16
CA SER A 50 -12.26 -33.51 -11.39
C SER A 50 -11.42 -33.43 -10.08
N THR A 51 -10.23 -32.82 -10.16
CA THR A 51 -9.32 -32.51 -9.05
C THR A 51 -9.39 -31.04 -8.58
N LEU A 52 -10.42 -30.29 -8.98
CA LEU A 52 -10.50 -28.86 -8.68
C LEU A 52 -10.62 -28.60 -7.15
N PRO A 53 -9.73 -27.77 -6.56
CA PRO A 53 -9.74 -27.41 -5.15
C PRO A 53 -10.95 -26.54 -4.78
N ILE A 54 -11.38 -26.63 -3.53
CA ILE A 54 -12.56 -25.96 -2.98
C ILE A 54 -12.16 -25.03 -1.83
N LYS A 55 -12.63 -23.79 -1.86
CA LYS A 55 -12.53 -22.81 -0.76
C LYS A 55 -13.92 -22.57 -0.18
N ILE A 56 -14.08 -22.72 1.13
CA ILE A 56 -15.37 -22.59 1.83
C ILE A 56 -15.27 -21.57 2.95
N ASN A 57 -16.20 -20.60 2.96
CA ASN A 57 -16.38 -19.65 4.05
C ASN A 57 -17.75 -19.84 4.72
N LEU A 58 -17.73 -20.31 5.97
CA LEU A 58 -18.92 -20.49 6.83
C LEU A 58 -18.87 -19.56 8.06
N SER A 59 -18.08 -18.48 8.06
CA SER A 59 -17.96 -17.62 9.25
C SER A 59 -19.25 -16.87 9.62
N SER A 60 -20.22 -16.83 8.72
CA SER A 60 -21.41 -15.97 8.81
C SER A 60 -22.73 -16.76 8.90
N ILE A 61 -22.68 -18.06 9.20
CA ILE A 61 -23.87 -18.90 9.34
C ILE A 61 -24.28 -19.10 10.81
N SER A 62 -25.48 -19.64 11.04
CA SER A 62 -26.04 -19.95 12.34
C SER A 62 -25.70 -21.38 12.77
N LYS A 63 -25.67 -21.64 14.08
CA LYS A 63 -25.43 -22.99 14.62
C LYS A 63 -26.44 -24.02 14.11
N SER A 64 -27.69 -23.61 13.94
CA SER A 64 -28.77 -24.45 13.38
C SER A 64 -28.51 -24.88 11.93
N ASN A 65 -27.85 -24.05 11.13
CA ASN A 65 -27.56 -24.35 9.72
C ASN A 65 -26.23 -25.09 9.54
N PHE A 66 -25.28 -24.94 10.48
CA PHE A 66 -23.94 -25.54 10.37
C PHE A 66 -23.98 -27.05 10.19
N GLN A 67 -24.83 -27.77 10.94
CA GLN A 67 -24.93 -29.23 10.83
C GLN A 67 -25.31 -29.69 9.42
N LEU A 68 -26.20 -28.96 8.76
CA LEU A 68 -26.63 -29.28 7.39
C LEU A 68 -25.50 -29.06 6.37
N TYR A 69 -24.76 -27.96 6.48
CA TYR A 69 -23.58 -27.70 5.64
C TYR A 69 -22.44 -28.68 5.94
N TYR A 70 -22.30 -29.10 7.19
CA TYR A 70 -21.32 -30.07 7.62
C TYR A 70 -21.57 -31.46 7.01
N GLU A 71 -22.77 -32.01 7.18
CA GLU A 71 -23.12 -33.36 6.69
C GLU A 71 -23.16 -33.45 5.16
N HIS A 72 -23.65 -32.41 4.49
CA HIS A 72 -23.92 -32.47 3.06
C HIS A 72 -22.86 -31.80 2.16
N ILE A 73 -21.96 -30.97 2.71
CA ILE A 73 -20.94 -30.24 1.92
C ILE A 73 -19.52 -30.46 2.46
N ILE A 74 -19.27 -30.40 3.76
CA ILE A 74 -17.90 -30.60 4.28
C ILE A 74 -17.50 -32.08 4.18
N ILE A 75 -18.28 -33.00 4.77
CA ILE A 75 -17.92 -34.43 4.80
C ILE A 75 -17.72 -35.01 3.40
N PRO A 76 -18.62 -34.83 2.42
CA PRO A 76 -18.50 -35.51 1.13
C PRO A 76 -17.34 -34.96 0.27
N TYR A 77 -16.82 -33.76 0.57
CA TYR A 77 -15.81 -33.07 -0.23
C TYR A 77 -14.52 -32.73 0.54
N GLN A 78 -14.36 -33.22 1.76
CA GLN A 78 -13.25 -32.92 2.68
C GLN A 78 -11.85 -33.07 2.06
N ASN A 79 -11.66 -34.04 1.14
CA ASN A 79 -10.38 -34.30 0.47
C ASN A 79 -10.01 -33.26 -0.60
N ARG A 80 -10.90 -32.33 -0.94
CA ARG A 80 -10.72 -31.29 -1.97
C ARG A 80 -10.65 -29.88 -1.41
N ILE A 81 -10.89 -29.71 -0.11
CA ILE A 81 -10.95 -28.38 0.52
C ILE A 81 -9.51 -27.89 0.75
N THR A 82 -9.16 -26.76 0.14
CA THR A 82 -7.84 -26.11 0.32
C THR A 82 -7.89 -24.93 1.28
N LEU A 83 -9.04 -24.27 1.43
CA LEU A 83 -9.27 -23.22 2.41
C LEU A 83 -10.61 -23.42 3.12
N LEU A 84 -10.58 -23.37 4.46
CA LEU A 84 -11.77 -23.44 5.29
C LEU A 84 -11.78 -22.26 6.29
N GLN A 85 -12.86 -21.49 6.28
CA GLN A 85 -13.07 -20.38 7.22
C GLN A 85 -14.30 -20.62 8.09
N LEU A 86 -14.12 -20.53 9.41
CA LEU A 86 -15.12 -20.89 10.44
C LEU A 86 -15.19 -19.81 11.54
N SER A 87 -16.33 -19.74 12.24
CA SER A 87 -16.47 -18.98 13.50
C SER A 87 -16.25 -19.88 14.72
N ASN A 88 -15.83 -19.29 15.84
CA ASN A 88 -15.68 -19.92 17.16
C ASN A 88 -16.87 -20.81 17.58
N ARG A 89 -18.09 -20.40 17.22
CA ARG A 89 -19.36 -21.06 17.54
C ARG A 89 -19.46 -22.49 17.02
N PHE A 90 -18.61 -22.89 16.08
CA PHE A 90 -18.61 -24.22 15.45
C PHE A 90 -17.46 -25.12 15.88
N ILE A 91 -16.49 -24.58 16.64
CA ILE A 91 -15.28 -25.30 17.00
C ILE A 91 -15.52 -26.51 17.92
N PRO A 92 -16.42 -26.47 18.93
CA PRO A 92 -16.76 -27.67 19.70
C PRO A 92 -17.30 -28.80 18.81
N ASP A 93 -18.11 -28.45 17.80
CA ASP A 93 -18.68 -29.42 16.85
C ASP A 93 -17.62 -29.90 15.83
N LEU A 94 -16.59 -29.08 15.56
CA LEU A 94 -15.46 -29.37 14.69
C LEU A 94 -14.46 -30.39 15.28
N PHE A 95 -14.37 -30.53 16.61
CA PHE A 95 -13.52 -31.54 17.25
C PHE A 95 -14.13 -32.95 17.25
N SER A 96 -15.36 -33.09 16.77
CA SER A 96 -15.91 -34.40 16.37
C SER A 96 -15.46 -34.83 14.97
N VAL A 97 -14.74 -33.97 14.24
CA VAL A 97 -14.25 -34.21 12.89
C VAL A 97 -12.88 -34.89 12.93
N PRO A 98 -12.69 -36.05 12.29
CA PRO A 98 -11.35 -36.55 12.01
C PRO A 98 -10.70 -35.69 10.92
N PHE A 99 -10.04 -34.59 11.33
CA PHE A 99 -9.23 -33.70 10.47
C PHE A 99 -8.19 -34.45 9.61
N ASN A 100 -7.81 -35.65 10.02
CA ASN A 100 -6.92 -36.55 9.29
C ASN A 100 -7.37 -36.81 7.84
N ASN A 101 -8.65 -36.61 7.51
CA ASN A 101 -9.15 -36.79 6.15
C ASN A 101 -9.06 -35.52 5.27
N MET A 102 -8.81 -34.32 5.83
CA MET A 102 -8.66 -33.08 5.06
C MET A 102 -7.23 -32.92 4.49
N ILE A 103 -6.81 -33.89 3.69
CA ILE A 103 -5.42 -34.01 3.19
C ILE A 103 -4.98 -32.90 2.23
N GLN A 104 -5.87 -32.02 1.77
CA GLN A 104 -5.52 -30.89 0.88
C GLN A 104 -5.67 -29.53 1.54
N LEU A 105 -6.05 -29.48 2.83
CA LEU A 105 -6.29 -28.22 3.53
C LEU A 105 -4.99 -27.46 3.75
N GLN A 106 -4.82 -26.34 3.04
CA GLN A 106 -3.65 -25.47 3.12
C GLN A 106 -3.87 -24.30 4.08
N THR A 107 -5.09 -23.75 4.13
CA THR A 107 -5.41 -22.58 4.96
C THR A 107 -6.64 -22.81 5.83
N LEU A 108 -6.48 -22.63 7.13
CA LEU A 108 -7.57 -22.64 8.11
C LEU A 108 -7.73 -21.26 8.74
N VAL A 109 -8.92 -20.68 8.68
CA VAL A 109 -9.22 -19.38 9.28
C VAL A 109 -10.28 -19.54 10.36
N LEU A 110 -9.93 -19.22 11.60
CA LEU A 110 -10.80 -19.26 12.76
C LEU A 110 -11.14 -17.84 13.21
N LYS A 111 -12.42 -17.45 13.17
CA LYS A 111 -12.89 -16.12 13.54
C LYS A 111 -13.62 -16.11 14.89
N ASN A 112 -13.56 -14.98 15.60
CA ASN A 112 -14.23 -14.70 16.87
C ASN A 112 -13.79 -15.59 18.04
N ILE A 113 -12.53 -16.03 18.10
CA ILE A 113 -12.07 -16.97 19.14
C ILE A 113 -11.96 -16.28 20.50
N GLU A 114 -12.61 -16.83 21.52
CA GLU A 114 -12.41 -16.42 22.91
C GLU A 114 -11.04 -16.93 23.40
N SER A 115 -10.31 -16.12 24.17
CA SER A 115 -8.93 -16.42 24.60
C SER A 115 -8.81 -17.75 25.36
N ASP A 116 -9.83 -18.07 26.15
CA ASP A 116 -9.85 -19.25 27.02
C ASP A 116 -10.17 -20.53 26.23
N PHE A 117 -10.64 -20.38 24.99
CA PHE A 117 -11.00 -21.50 24.11
C PHE A 117 -9.79 -22.06 23.36
N LEU A 118 -8.66 -21.33 23.30
CA LEU A 118 -7.44 -21.74 22.62
C LEU A 118 -6.78 -22.97 23.27
N GLU A 119 -6.88 -23.13 24.59
CA GLU A 119 -6.35 -24.32 25.29
C GLU A 119 -7.05 -25.62 24.86
N ASN A 120 -8.36 -25.54 24.54
CA ASN A 120 -9.14 -26.69 24.09
C ASN A 120 -8.95 -27.00 22.59
N ILE A 121 -8.47 -26.03 21.80
CA ILE A 121 -8.29 -26.23 20.36
C ILE A 121 -7.11 -27.13 20.03
N PHE A 122 -6.08 -27.12 20.87
CA PHE A 122 -4.77 -27.68 20.54
C PHE A 122 -4.33 -28.86 21.43
N THR A 123 -5.25 -29.38 22.26
CA THR A 123 -5.00 -30.51 23.16
C THR A 123 -5.34 -31.85 22.49
N ASP A 124 -4.48 -32.33 21.58
CA ASP A 124 -4.38 -33.74 21.12
C ASP A 124 -5.01 -34.19 19.78
N SER A 125 -5.43 -33.34 18.84
CA SER A 125 -5.96 -33.89 17.55
C SER A 125 -5.81 -33.10 16.24
N LEU A 126 -5.00 -32.03 16.17
CA LEU A 126 -4.74 -31.31 14.90
C LEU A 126 -3.44 -31.77 14.23
N CYS A 127 -3.44 -32.98 13.65
CA CYS A 127 -2.37 -33.42 12.74
C CYS A 127 -2.83 -33.21 11.29
N LEU A 128 -2.64 -31.98 10.78
CA LEU A 128 -2.97 -31.62 9.39
C LEU A 128 -1.69 -31.52 8.56
N PRO A 129 -1.28 -32.57 7.83
CA PRO A 129 0.04 -32.64 7.19
C PRO A 129 0.23 -31.65 6.04
N SER A 130 -0.84 -31.07 5.49
CA SER A 130 -0.80 -30.16 4.34
C SER A 130 -1.13 -28.71 4.68
N LEU A 131 -1.35 -28.41 5.96
CA LEU A 131 -1.65 -27.05 6.42
C LEU A 131 -0.39 -26.19 6.32
N SER A 132 -0.46 -25.10 5.55
CA SER A 132 0.62 -24.13 5.42
C SER A 132 0.30 -22.81 6.14
N SER A 133 -0.97 -22.54 6.43
CA SER A 133 -1.40 -21.31 7.10
C SER A 133 -2.58 -21.52 8.06
N LEU A 134 -2.45 -21.01 9.28
CA LEU A 134 -3.49 -20.94 10.31
C LEU A 134 -3.70 -19.48 10.71
N ILE A 135 -4.91 -18.96 10.49
CA ILE A 135 -5.26 -17.58 10.83
C ILE A 135 -6.26 -17.60 11.97
N ILE A 136 -5.94 -16.95 13.07
CA ILE A 136 -6.81 -16.86 14.27
C ILE A 136 -7.20 -15.41 14.48
N LYS A 137 -8.50 -15.13 14.47
CA LYS A 137 -9.06 -13.80 14.77
C LYS A 137 -9.81 -13.87 16.10
N PRO A 138 -9.23 -13.40 17.21
CA PRO A 138 -9.88 -13.43 18.52
C PRO A 138 -11.04 -12.43 18.61
N ILE A 139 -11.93 -12.62 19.58
CA ILE A 139 -13.09 -11.72 19.83
C ILE A 139 -12.75 -10.56 20.78
N ASP A 140 -11.76 -10.74 21.68
CA ASP A 140 -11.38 -9.77 22.71
C ASP A 140 -9.93 -9.26 22.56
N THR A 141 -9.68 -8.02 23.01
CA THR A 141 -8.32 -7.48 23.17
C THR A 141 -7.54 -8.33 24.19
N LEU A 142 -6.45 -8.94 23.72
CA LEU A 142 -5.60 -9.88 24.45
C LEU A 142 -5.08 -9.31 25.78
N LEU A 143 -5.78 -9.57 26.88
CA LEU A 143 -5.39 -9.12 28.23
C LEU A 143 -4.18 -9.90 28.80
N ASN A 144 -3.72 -10.96 28.16
CA ASN A 144 -2.58 -11.74 28.67
C ASN A 144 -1.79 -12.45 27.56
N THR A 145 -0.99 -11.68 26.82
CA THR A 145 -0.09 -12.16 25.74
C THR A 145 0.87 -13.26 26.20
N ASN A 146 1.31 -13.25 27.47
CA ASN A 146 2.26 -14.22 28.01
C ASN A 146 1.73 -15.67 28.07
N ASN A 147 0.44 -15.88 28.29
CA ASN A 147 -0.15 -17.23 28.29
C ASN A 147 -0.27 -17.80 26.86
N LEU A 148 -0.61 -16.95 25.89
CA LEU A 148 -0.73 -17.33 24.48
C LEU A 148 0.62 -17.80 23.92
N TYR A 149 1.71 -17.08 24.18
CA TYR A 149 3.05 -17.47 23.75
C TYR A 149 3.48 -18.81 24.34
N ARG A 150 3.24 -19.04 25.64
CA ARG A 150 3.57 -20.34 26.29
C ARG A 150 2.82 -21.53 25.69
N GLN A 151 1.60 -21.33 25.20
CA GLN A 151 0.77 -22.40 24.63
C GLN A 151 1.23 -22.78 23.20
N ILE A 152 1.67 -21.82 22.39
CA ILE A 152 2.20 -22.04 21.02
C ILE A 152 3.44 -22.95 21.03
N PHE A 153 4.36 -22.75 21.97
CA PHE A 153 5.61 -23.51 22.05
C PHE A 153 5.46 -24.94 22.61
N ARG A 154 4.27 -25.36 23.05
CA ARG A 154 3.99 -26.74 23.51
C ARG A 154 3.61 -27.70 22.38
N LEU A 155 3.58 -27.26 21.12
CA LEU A 155 3.03 -28.00 19.98
C LEU A 155 4.13 -28.68 19.15
N PRO A 156 4.35 -30.01 19.28
CA PRO A 156 5.43 -30.69 18.56
C PRO A 156 5.16 -30.87 17.05
N ALA A 157 3.90 -30.70 16.61
CA ALA A 157 3.41 -31.15 15.31
C ALA A 157 3.18 -30.03 14.26
N LEU A 158 3.23 -28.75 14.63
CA LEU A 158 3.05 -27.61 13.70
C LEU A 158 4.34 -27.21 12.97
N LYS A 159 5.17 -28.20 12.62
CA LYS A 159 6.55 -27.98 12.13
C LYS A 159 6.68 -27.13 10.85
N TYR A 160 5.57 -26.76 10.18
CA TYR A 160 5.59 -26.11 8.86
C TYR A 160 4.44 -25.10 8.59
N CYS A 161 3.76 -24.57 9.61
CA CYS A 161 2.60 -23.69 9.42
C CYS A 161 2.89 -22.22 9.78
N ASN A 162 2.50 -21.28 8.91
CA ASN A 162 2.48 -19.85 9.24
C ASN A 162 1.25 -19.52 10.10
N VAL A 163 1.45 -18.87 11.25
CA VAL A 163 0.37 -18.48 12.17
C VAL A 163 0.22 -16.96 12.18
N THR A 164 -0.99 -16.45 11.98
CA THR A 164 -1.28 -15.00 11.94
C THR A 164 -2.43 -14.64 12.90
N PHE A 165 -2.22 -13.61 13.73
CA PHE A 165 -3.21 -13.06 14.67
C PHE A 165 -3.57 -11.61 14.28
N ASN A 166 -4.81 -11.19 14.51
CA ASN A 166 -5.22 -9.79 14.35
C ASN A 166 -5.01 -8.99 15.66
N GLU A 167 -4.53 -7.76 15.52
CA GLU A 167 -4.65 -6.64 16.49
C GLU A 167 -4.03 -6.82 17.89
N ALA A 168 -2.70 -6.71 17.99
CA ALA A 168 -1.97 -6.20 19.18
C ALA A 168 -0.46 -5.98 18.87
N ILE A 169 0.13 -4.89 19.36
CA ILE A 169 1.59 -4.62 19.47
C ILE A 169 1.81 -4.32 20.97
N ALA A 170 2.77 -4.88 21.74
CA ALA A 170 4.22 -4.89 21.59
C ALA A 170 4.94 -6.06 22.32
N PHE A 171 6.27 -6.08 22.17
CA PHE A 171 7.27 -7.16 22.15
C PHE A 171 7.70 -7.85 23.47
N ASP A 172 8.23 -9.08 23.29
CA ASP A 172 9.55 -9.51 23.81
C ASP A 172 10.13 -10.60 22.88
N PRO A 173 11.39 -10.52 22.41
CA PRO A 173 12.18 -11.71 22.14
C PRO A 173 12.83 -12.15 23.44
N LEU A 174 12.43 -13.31 23.98
CA LEU A 174 13.08 -13.90 25.15
C LEU A 174 13.46 -15.37 24.89
N PRO A 175 14.47 -15.87 25.62
CA PRO A 175 15.60 -16.61 25.08
C PRO A 175 15.51 -18.11 25.39
N PHE A 176 16.54 -18.83 24.95
CA PHE A 176 16.88 -20.24 25.20
C PHE A 176 16.29 -21.28 24.24
N ALA A 177 17.12 -21.67 23.27
CA ALA A 177 17.39 -23.09 23.02
C ALA A 177 18.84 -23.25 22.50
N THR A 178 19.69 -23.79 23.36
CA THR A 178 21.04 -24.24 23.00
C THR A 178 20.94 -25.48 22.11
N ASN A 179 21.55 -25.43 20.93
CA ASN A 179 21.98 -26.55 20.09
C ASN A 179 20.99 -27.74 19.96
N LYS A 180 20.06 -27.65 19.00
CA LYS A 180 19.78 -28.66 17.95
C LYS A 180 18.59 -28.22 17.09
N GLU A 181 18.87 -28.00 15.80
CA GLU A 181 17.98 -27.98 14.62
C GLU A 181 16.54 -27.46 14.79
N PHE A 182 16.30 -26.19 14.40
CA PHE A 182 14.97 -25.72 13.96
C PHE A 182 15.07 -24.74 12.78
N SER A 183 14.07 -24.79 11.88
CA SER A 183 13.88 -23.94 10.69
C SER A 183 13.06 -22.67 11.03
N PRO A 184 13.17 -21.58 10.25
CA PRO A 184 12.61 -20.28 10.61
C PRO A 184 11.09 -20.28 10.41
N ILE A 185 10.34 -19.85 11.43
CA ILE A 185 8.92 -19.50 11.31
C ILE A 185 8.84 -17.99 11.45
N GLU A 186 8.36 -17.29 10.41
CA GLU A 186 8.10 -15.85 10.44
C GLU A 186 6.64 -15.58 10.84
N ILE A 187 6.44 -14.66 11.80
CA ILE A 187 5.13 -14.21 12.28
C ILE A 187 4.99 -12.74 11.88
N PHE A 188 3.94 -12.39 11.14
CA PHE A 188 3.64 -11.01 10.72
C PHE A 188 2.46 -10.44 11.53
N LEU A 189 2.60 -9.20 12.01
CA LEU A 189 1.57 -8.43 12.72
C LEU A 189 1.51 -7.01 12.13
N ILE A 190 0.32 -6.52 11.78
CA ILE A 190 0.08 -5.19 11.19
C ILE A 190 -0.91 -4.42 12.09
N ASN A 191 -0.64 -3.15 12.41
CA ASN A 191 -1.62 -2.27 13.10
C ASN A 191 -1.75 -0.91 12.39
N HIS A 192 -2.97 -0.36 12.39
CA HIS A 192 -3.40 0.75 11.53
C HIS A 192 -3.64 2.08 12.25
N ASP A 193 -3.60 2.16 13.59
CA ASP A 193 -3.81 3.42 14.32
C ASP A 193 -2.98 3.48 15.61
N CYS A 194 -2.08 4.45 15.71
CA CYS A 194 -1.31 4.73 16.93
C CYS A 194 -1.40 6.23 17.24
N ARG A 195 -2.09 6.61 18.32
CA ARG A 195 -2.14 8.00 18.83
C ARG A 195 -1.13 8.18 19.98
N ILE A 196 -0.35 9.26 19.92
CA ILE A 196 0.74 9.63 20.87
C ILE A 196 0.24 9.72 22.32
N ASP A 197 -1.02 10.07 22.50
CA ASP A 197 -1.72 10.26 23.77
C ASP A 197 -1.81 8.96 24.59
N GLN A 198 -1.83 7.79 23.95
CA GLN A 198 -1.81 6.49 24.64
C GLN A 198 -0.41 6.03 25.05
N LEU A 199 0.64 6.47 24.34
CA LEU A 199 2.02 6.17 24.69
C LEU A 199 2.45 6.92 25.95
N ASN A 200 2.01 8.18 26.11
CA ASN A 200 2.27 8.96 27.32
C ASN A 200 1.51 8.44 28.55
N ALA A 201 0.31 7.87 28.36
CA ALA A 201 -0.42 7.20 29.44
C ALA A 201 0.31 5.95 29.93
N ILE A 202 0.87 5.14 29.02
CA ILE A 202 1.70 3.97 29.35
C ILE A 202 3.00 4.39 30.04
N LEU A 203 3.69 5.42 29.55
CA LEU A 203 4.93 5.94 30.14
C LEU A 203 4.72 6.52 31.55
N SER A 204 3.54 7.11 31.83
CA SER A 204 3.22 7.65 33.16
C SER A 204 3.02 6.58 34.25
N TYR A 205 2.75 5.32 33.87
CA TYR A 205 2.72 4.19 34.80
C TYR A 205 4.12 3.68 35.18
N PHE A 206 5.16 4.01 34.40
CA PHE A 206 6.55 3.59 34.67
C PHE A 206 7.36 4.62 35.47
N THR A 207 6.83 5.82 35.73
CA THR A 207 7.53 6.89 36.44
C THR A 207 7.04 7.10 37.87
N LEU A 208 7.09 6.08 38.72
CA LEU A 208 7.02 6.27 40.19
C LEU A 208 7.83 5.19 40.92
N SER A 209 9.16 5.28 40.85
CA SER A 209 10.01 5.08 42.04
C SER A 209 11.36 5.74 41.83
N SER A 210 11.52 6.89 42.47
CA SER A 210 12.78 7.62 42.60
C SER A 210 13.77 6.84 43.47
N SER A 211 14.66 6.08 42.85
CA SER A 211 15.95 5.72 43.46
C SER A 211 16.97 5.43 42.37
N SER A 212 17.67 6.49 41.99
CA SER A 212 18.92 6.50 41.24
C SER A 212 19.86 5.37 41.67
N HIS A 213 20.17 4.44 40.75
CA HIS A 213 21.38 3.62 40.83
C HIS A 213 22.07 3.61 39.47
N SER A 214 22.87 4.64 39.24
CA SER A 214 24.08 4.52 38.43
C SER A 214 24.99 3.51 39.14
N ALA A 215 25.24 2.35 38.54
CA ALA A 215 26.19 1.37 39.05
C ALA A 215 27.22 1.03 37.97
N TRP A 216 28.08 2.01 37.66
CA TRP A 216 29.48 1.73 37.41
C TRP A 216 30.12 1.57 38.79
N ASN A 217 30.32 0.33 39.25
CA ASN A 217 31.12 0.05 40.44
C ASN A 217 32.10 -1.08 40.14
N SER A 218 33.36 -0.72 39.97
CA SER A 218 34.49 -1.58 39.62
C SER A 218 35.02 -2.43 40.79
N THR A 219 34.18 -2.82 41.76
CA THR A 219 34.63 -3.56 42.95
C THR A 219 33.79 -4.77 43.39
N SER A 220 32.69 -5.13 42.73
CA SER A 220 31.91 -6.35 43.07
C SER A 220 32.17 -7.51 42.10
N ASN A 221 33.33 -8.15 42.22
CA ASN A 221 33.58 -9.47 41.64
C ASN A 221 33.03 -10.53 42.60
N CYS A 222 31.94 -11.21 42.26
CA CYS A 222 31.54 -12.43 42.97
C CYS A 222 32.51 -13.55 42.51
N SER A 223 33.46 -13.95 43.36
CA SER A 223 34.43 -15.00 43.04
C SER A 223 33.87 -16.39 43.35
N LEU A 224 34.42 -17.42 42.71
CA LEU A 224 33.97 -18.83 42.75
C LEU A 224 33.72 -19.41 44.16
N GLN A 225 34.28 -18.82 45.22
CA GLN A 225 34.09 -19.25 46.61
C GLN A 225 32.83 -18.70 47.30
N GLN A 226 32.07 -17.79 46.67
CA GLN A 226 30.93 -17.09 47.31
C GLN A 226 29.55 -17.48 46.78
N CYS A 227 29.47 -18.47 45.89
CA CYS A 227 28.22 -19.08 45.43
C CYS A 227 27.91 -20.32 46.27
N ASN A 228 26.79 -20.31 47.00
CA ASN A 228 26.34 -21.48 47.75
C ASN A 228 25.67 -22.48 46.78
N VAL A 229 26.28 -23.64 46.57
CA VAL A 229 25.80 -24.67 45.63
C VAL A 229 24.93 -25.73 46.33
N ASN A 230 24.76 -25.66 47.66
CA ASN A 230 24.11 -26.72 48.44
C ASN A 230 22.92 -26.21 49.27
N SER A 231 21.75 -26.10 48.66
CA SER A 231 20.44 -26.55 49.20
C SER A 231 19.29 -25.95 48.37
N ASN A 232 18.58 -26.81 47.61
CA ASN A 232 17.22 -26.73 47.03
C ASN A 232 16.52 -25.38 46.65
N ASN A 233 17.20 -24.24 46.66
CA ASN A 233 16.78 -22.93 46.17
C ASN A 233 18.05 -22.17 45.76
N ASN A 234 18.65 -22.56 44.64
CA ASN A 234 19.82 -21.88 44.10
C ASN A 234 19.38 -20.55 43.48
N ASN A 235 19.93 -19.42 43.98
CA ASN A 235 20.48 -18.31 43.20
C ASN A 235 20.68 -17.03 44.05
N SER A 236 21.70 -16.98 44.92
CA SER A 236 22.12 -15.72 45.58
C SER A 236 23.62 -15.73 45.93
N CYS A 237 24.31 -14.59 45.77
CA CYS A 237 25.66 -14.39 46.34
C CYS A 237 25.52 -14.22 47.87
N LEU A 238 26.43 -14.82 48.66
CA LEU A 238 26.32 -14.96 50.13
C LEU A 238 26.15 -13.66 50.96
N SER A 239 26.26 -12.47 50.36
CA SER A 239 26.15 -11.17 51.04
C SER A 239 25.13 -10.20 50.43
N SER A 240 24.27 -10.62 49.49
CA SER A 240 23.16 -9.78 49.02
C SER A 240 21.87 -10.59 48.86
N SER A 241 20.74 -9.98 49.23
CA SER A 241 19.40 -10.54 49.03
C SER A 241 18.91 -10.50 47.57
N THR A 242 19.81 -10.19 46.63
CA THR A 242 19.50 -10.07 45.20
C THR A 242 19.76 -11.39 44.47
N PRO A 243 18.75 -11.98 43.79
CA PRO A 243 18.96 -13.20 43.05
C PRO A 243 19.79 -12.97 41.79
N CYS A 244 20.76 -13.85 41.50
CA CYS A 244 21.45 -13.88 40.21
C CYS A 244 20.64 -14.76 39.25
N PHE A 245 20.15 -14.21 38.13
CA PHE A 245 19.27 -14.96 37.21
C PHE A 245 20.00 -15.64 36.05
N ASP A 246 21.28 -15.35 35.79
CA ASP A 246 22.06 -16.07 34.79
C ASP A 246 23.56 -16.15 35.12
N TYR A 247 24.19 -17.27 34.77
CA TYR A 247 25.59 -17.59 35.02
C TYR A 247 26.24 -18.18 33.76
N ARG A 248 27.36 -17.60 33.32
CA ARG A 248 28.11 -18.14 32.17
C ARG A 248 29.61 -18.00 32.32
N THR A 249 30.35 -18.98 31.80
CA THR A 249 31.82 -18.99 31.77
C THR A 249 32.31 -18.92 30.34
N ILE A 250 33.20 -17.97 30.04
CA ILE A 250 33.87 -17.83 28.74
C ILE A 250 35.37 -17.67 29.03
N ASN A 251 36.22 -18.47 28.37
CA ASN A 251 37.69 -18.43 28.53
C ASN A 251 38.16 -18.50 30.01
N ASN A 252 37.57 -19.40 30.81
CA ASN A 252 37.84 -19.56 32.25
C ASN A 252 37.54 -18.33 33.13
N ILE A 253 36.78 -17.36 32.62
CA ILE A 253 36.27 -16.23 33.40
C ILE A 253 34.75 -16.35 33.47
N SER A 254 34.19 -16.30 34.68
CA SER A 254 32.75 -16.40 34.92
C SER A 254 32.12 -15.03 35.15
N TYR A 255 30.93 -14.83 34.58
CA TYR A 255 30.19 -13.57 34.62
C TYR A 255 28.79 -13.80 35.24
N CYS A 256 28.36 -12.85 36.08
CA CYS A 256 27.00 -12.76 36.64
C CYS A 256 26.49 -11.33 36.47
N ALA A 257 25.27 -11.14 35.96
CA ALA A 257 24.64 -9.81 35.83
C ALA A 257 23.10 -9.88 35.93
N PRO A 258 22.43 -8.80 36.39
CA PRO A 258 20.98 -8.65 36.29
C PRO A 258 20.57 -8.26 34.85
N ALA A 259 19.56 -8.94 34.29
CA ALA A 259 19.06 -8.64 32.95
C ALA A 259 18.09 -7.45 32.99
N ILE A 260 18.43 -6.33 32.32
CA ILE A 260 17.55 -5.41 31.57
C ILE A 260 18.39 -4.23 31.03
N LEU A 261 18.06 -3.79 29.79
CA LEU A 261 18.62 -2.72 28.93
C LEU A 261 19.75 -3.11 27.97
N CYS A 262 19.39 -3.78 26.86
CA CYS A 262 20.18 -3.78 25.62
C CYS A 262 19.24 -3.73 24.41
N SER A 263 18.94 -2.54 23.90
CA SER A 263 18.29 -2.35 22.59
C SER A 263 18.59 -0.95 22.04
N ILE A 264 19.85 -0.72 21.68
CA ILE A 264 20.22 0.35 20.75
C ILE A 264 20.92 -0.31 19.57
N LEU A 265 20.26 -0.32 18.41
CA LEU A 265 20.87 -0.68 17.13
C LEU A 265 21.68 0.52 16.65
N GLU A 266 23.00 0.37 16.56
CA GLU A 266 23.90 1.42 16.04
C GLU A 266 24.46 1.04 14.66
N GLU A 267 24.61 2.06 13.83
CA GLU A 267 25.22 1.96 12.50
C GLU A 267 26.73 1.70 12.63
N CYS A 268 27.27 0.77 11.82
CA CYS A 268 28.68 0.36 11.91
C CYS A 268 29.66 1.46 11.49
N LYS A 269 29.99 2.40 12.39
CA LYS A 269 30.89 3.52 12.04
C LYS A 269 32.38 3.15 12.00
N ASN A 270 32.81 1.99 12.51
CA ASN A 270 34.22 1.63 12.68
C ASN A 270 34.58 0.15 12.39
N VAL A 271 33.74 -0.62 11.66
CA VAL A 271 34.03 -2.05 11.37
C VAL A 271 34.50 -2.20 9.92
N THR A 272 35.54 -3.00 9.69
CA THR A 272 36.13 -3.30 8.37
C THR A 272 35.30 -4.25 7.50
N GLN A 273 34.12 -4.68 7.95
CA GLN A 273 33.19 -5.52 7.19
C GLN A 273 32.28 -4.65 6.32
N THR A 274 32.43 -4.75 5.00
CA THR A 274 31.49 -4.22 4.03
C THR A 274 30.51 -5.33 3.63
N CYS A 275 29.20 -5.07 3.70
CA CYS A 275 28.21 -6.02 3.18
C CYS A 275 28.41 -6.13 1.66
N SER A 276 28.49 -7.37 1.16
CA SER A 276 28.81 -7.68 -0.25
C SER A 276 27.69 -7.37 -1.24
N SER A 277 26.52 -6.93 -0.77
CA SER A 277 25.39 -6.55 -1.61
C SER A 277 24.93 -5.13 -1.29
N ASN A 278 24.71 -4.33 -2.35
CA ASN A 278 24.18 -2.95 -2.27
C ASN A 278 22.77 -2.85 -1.64
N ASN A 279 22.13 -3.98 -1.31
CA ASN A 279 20.76 -4.06 -0.78
C ASN A 279 20.72 -4.46 0.71
N SER A 280 21.79 -4.21 1.45
CA SER A 280 21.86 -4.54 2.88
C SER A 280 22.60 -3.48 3.71
N ILE A 281 22.10 -3.21 4.91
CA ILE A 281 22.71 -2.29 5.88
C ILE A 281 23.35 -3.12 6.99
N CYS A 282 24.55 -2.70 7.37
CA CYS A 282 25.39 -3.33 8.38
C CYS A 282 25.08 -2.73 9.77
N ILE A 283 24.61 -3.56 10.70
CA ILE A 283 24.26 -3.15 12.07
C ILE A 283 24.96 -4.03 13.10
N ILE A 284 25.35 -3.43 14.24
CA ILE A 284 26.00 -4.13 15.35
C ILE A 284 25.02 -4.21 16.52
N ASN A 285 24.93 -5.38 17.14
CA ASN A 285 24.33 -5.53 18.45
C ASN A 285 25.40 -5.21 19.50
N SER A 286 25.30 -4.02 20.11
CA SER A 286 26.30 -3.45 21.02
C SER A 286 26.52 -4.23 22.31
N CYS A 287 25.75 -5.29 22.59
CA CYS A 287 25.89 -6.07 23.82
C CYS A 287 26.39 -7.52 23.67
N CYS A 288 26.39 -8.14 22.47
CA CYS A 288 26.60 -9.60 22.39
C CYS A 288 27.42 -10.16 21.21
N SER A 289 27.89 -9.37 20.23
CA SER A 289 28.89 -9.88 19.28
C SER A 289 29.63 -8.76 18.57
N SER A 290 30.92 -8.94 18.30
CA SER A 290 31.70 -8.08 17.39
C SER A 290 31.43 -8.37 15.90
N GLN A 291 30.44 -9.20 15.58
CA GLN A 291 30.07 -9.55 14.21
C GLN A 291 28.89 -8.71 13.75
N ALA A 292 29.08 -8.06 12.61
CA ALA A 292 28.07 -7.23 12.00
C ALA A 292 27.06 -8.10 11.25
N VAL A 293 25.77 -7.76 11.34
CA VAL A 293 24.70 -8.48 10.64
C VAL A 293 24.19 -7.61 9.49
N CYS A 294 24.12 -8.18 8.29
CA CYS A 294 23.54 -7.52 7.11
C CYS A 294 22.04 -7.84 7.04
N LEU A 295 21.17 -6.85 7.24
CA LEU A 295 19.71 -7.01 7.05
C LEU A 295 19.30 -6.66 5.61
N PRO A 296 18.33 -7.38 5.02
CA PRO A 296 17.74 -7.02 3.73
C PRO A 296 16.95 -5.72 3.82
N PHE A 297 17.05 -4.89 2.77
CA PHE A 297 16.51 -3.53 2.69
C PHE A 297 15.01 -3.40 3.07
N LEU A 298 14.17 -4.42 2.82
CA LEU A 298 12.74 -4.37 3.15
C LEU A 298 12.43 -4.40 4.66
N ALA A 299 13.27 -5.07 5.47
CA ALA A 299 12.99 -5.28 6.89
C ALA A 299 13.18 -4.00 7.73
N THR A 300 13.91 -3.01 7.21
CA THR A 300 14.17 -1.72 7.89
C THR A 300 13.06 -0.68 7.66
N PHE A 301 12.20 -0.85 6.65
CA PHE A 301 11.09 0.08 6.39
C PHE A 301 9.99 0.02 7.45
N MET A 302 9.84 -1.11 8.15
CA MET A 302 8.70 -1.34 9.07
C MET A 302 8.86 -0.70 10.46
N CYS A 303 10.01 -0.12 10.79
CA CYS A 303 10.24 0.54 12.09
C CYS A 303 10.41 2.07 11.99
N LYS A 304 10.29 2.67 10.80
CA LYS A 304 10.48 4.11 10.63
C LYS A 304 9.16 4.76 10.24
N THR A 305 8.61 5.57 11.14
CA THR A 305 7.44 6.39 10.86
C THR A 305 7.86 7.64 10.09
N GLY A 306 7.14 7.98 9.03
CA GLY A 306 7.41 9.15 8.19
C GLY A 306 8.30 8.84 6.99
N TRP A 307 8.92 9.87 6.43
CA TRP A 307 9.57 9.79 5.11
C TRP A 307 10.91 9.08 5.13
N ILE A 308 11.13 8.22 4.13
CA ILE A 308 12.33 7.40 3.99
C ILE A 308 12.94 7.63 2.62
N SER A 309 14.20 8.10 2.60
CA SER A 309 14.97 8.20 1.36
C SER A 309 15.19 6.82 0.74
N THR A 310 14.99 6.74 -0.57
CA THR A 310 15.27 5.55 -1.38
C THR A 310 16.50 5.79 -2.24
N SER A 311 16.86 4.83 -3.09
CA SER A 311 17.89 5.06 -4.11
C SER A 311 17.48 6.20 -5.05
N ASN A 312 18.48 6.92 -5.57
CA ASN A 312 18.25 8.04 -6.47
C ASN A 312 18.10 7.55 -7.92
N MET A 313 17.28 8.26 -8.69
CA MET A 313 17.26 8.17 -10.14
C MET A 313 18.63 8.56 -10.73
N THR A 314 18.95 8.04 -11.92
CA THR A 314 20.18 8.42 -12.63
C THR A 314 20.19 9.89 -13.03
N ASN A 315 19.09 10.36 -13.64
CA ASN A 315 18.93 11.76 -14.07
C ASN A 315 18.03 12.52 -13.10
N VAL A 316 18.41 13.77 -12.82
CA VAL A 316 17.53 14.75 -12.16
C VAL A 316 16.36 15.06 -13.09
N ARG A 317 15.16 15.25 -12.56
CA ARG A 317 13.97 15.59 -13.35
C ARG A 317 12.89 16.28 -12.53
N ALA A 318 12.25 17.26 -13.13
CA ALA A 318 10.97 17.88 -12.74
C ALA A 318 10.03 17.88 -13.96
N GLY A 319 8.72 18.00 -13.79
CA GLY A 319 7.76 17.99 -14.90
C GLY A 319 7.70 16.66 -15.66
N HIS A 320 8.17 15.59 -15.01
CA HIS A 320 8.10 14.22 -15.52
C HIS A 320 6.78 13.56 -15.14
N THR A 321 6.46 12.47 -15.82
CA THR A 321 5.32 11.64 -15.46
C THR A 321 5.77 10.36 -14.79
N ALA A 322 4.90 9.80 -13.95
CA ALA A 322 5.10 8.53 -13.27
C ALA A 322 3.85 7.65 -13.46
N SER A 323 4.03 6.39 -13.87
CA SER A 323 2.93 5.46 -14.16
C SER A 323 3.23 4.07 -13.60
N ILE A 324 2.30 3.54 -12.79
CA ILE A 324 2.39 2.18 -12.26
C ILE A 324 2.09 1.20 -13.40
N LEU A 325 3.00 0.25 -13.60
CA LEU A 325 2.89 -0.80 -14.60
C LEU A 325 2.16 -2.01 -14.03
N SER A 326 1.63 -2.87 -14.92
CA SER A 326 0.94 -4.11 -14.53
C SER A 326 1.81 -5.09 -13.74
N ASN A 327 3.14 -4.98 -13.84
CA ASN A 327 4.10 -5.77 -13.06
C ASN A 327 4.46 -5.13 -11.70
N GLY A 328 3.80 -4.03 -11.30
CA GLY A 328 4.02 -3.32 -10.04
C GLY A 328 5.19 -2.35 -10.03
N LYS A 329 6.01 -2.29 -11.10
CA LYS A 329 7.07 -1.28 -11.22
C LYS A 329 6.49 0.09 -11.56
N LEU A 330 7.19 1.15 -11.17
CA LEU A 330 6.85 2.51 -11.54
C LEU A 330 7.72 2.97 -12.72
N LEU A 331 7.11 3.30 -13.85
CA LEU A 331 7.78 3.97 -14.95
C LEU A 331 7.82 5.47 -14.69
N VAL A 332 9.02 6.05 -14.72
CA VAL A 332 9.24 7.49 -14.71
C VAL A 332 9.84 7.90 -16.05
N THR A 333 9.23 8.86 -16.74
CA THR A 333 9.61 9.24 -18.11
C THR A 333 9.58 10.75 -18.34
N GLY A 334 10.49 11.23 -19.18
CA GLY A 334 10.62 12.64 -19.53
C GLY A 334 11.02 13.53 -18.35
N GLY A 335 10.53 14.75 -18.34
CA GLY A 335 10.91 15.79 -17.40
C GLY A 335 12.03 16.67 -17.93
N VAL A 336 12.44 17.64 -17.14
CA VAL A 336 13.47 18.63 -17.45
C VAL A 336 14.58 18.52 -16.42
N ASP A 337 15.84 18.56 -16.86
CA ASP A 337 16.98 18.75 -15.96
C ASP A 337 17.29 20.25 -15.75
N ASN A 338 18.46 20.61 -15.23
CA ASN A 338 18.81 22.02 -15.05
C ASN A 338 19.09 22.77 -16.38
N SER A 339 18.96 22.13 -17.54
CA SER A 339 19.40 22.64 -18.84
C SER A 339 18.49 22.31 -20.03
N SER A 340 17.85 21.14 -20.05
CA SER A 340 17.12 20.66 -21.23
C SER A 340 16.03 19.63 -20.89
N ALA A 341 15.08 19.48 -21.81
CA ALA A 341 14.10 18.41 -21.72
C ALA A 341 14.80 17.05 -21.85
N LEU A 342 14.30 16.06 -21.12
CA LEU A 342 14.82 14.70 -21.09
C LEU A 342 13.99 13.79 -21.98
N ASN A 343 14.67 12.86 -22.65
CA ASN A 343 14.06 11.73 -23.33
C ASN A 343 14.27 10.39 -22.59
N SER A 344 14.90 10.44 -21.42
CA SER A 344 15.22 9.25 -20.64
C SER A 344 14.04 8.77 -19.81
N ALA A 345 13.90 7.45 -19.72
CA ALA A 345 12.95 6.80 -18.84
C ALA A 345 13.64 5.78 -17.92
N GLN A 346 13.07 5.59 -16.74
CA GLN A 346 13.57 4.67 -15.72
C GLN A 346 12.41 3.92 -15.05
N LEU A 347 12.71 2.72 -14.55
CA LEU A 347 11.79 1.88 -13.80
C LEU A 347 12.26 1.79 -12.35
N TYR A 348 11.36 2.10 -11.41
CA TYR A 348 11.56 1.80 -10.00
C TYR A 348 10.91 0.47 -9.63
N ASP A 349 11.66 -0.39 -8.96
CA ASP A 349 11.18 -1.66 -8.42
C ASP A 349 11.01 -1.53 -6.91
N SER A 350 9.76 -1.54 -6.44
CA SER A 350 9.45 -1.38 -5.02
C SER A 350 9.85 -2.58 -4.17
N SER A 351 10.08 -3.75 -4.78
CA SER A 351 10.52 -4.95 -4.07
C SER A 351 12.01 -4.93 -3.73
N THR A 352 12.80 -4.15 -4.46
CA THR A 352 14.25 -4.02 -4.25
C THR A 352 14.66 -2.61 -3.83
N GLY A 353 13.79 -1.61 -4.03
CA GLY A 353 14.09 -0.21 -3.78
C GLY A 353 15.07 0.39 -4.79
N THR A 354 15.19 -0.19 -5.99
CA THR A 354 16.22 0.18 -6.99
C THR A 354 15.64 0.75 -8.27
N TRP A 355 16.40 1.65 -8.90
CA TRP A 355 16.12 2.17 -10.23
C TRP A 355 16.87 1.41 -11.31
N THR A 356 16.22 1.21 -12.46
CA THR A 356 16.82 0.65 -13.67
C THR A 356 16.46 1.50 -14.88
N THR A 357 17.40 1.70 -15.81
CA THR A 357 17.11 2.40 -17.05
C THR A 357 16.26 1.53 -17.97
N THR A 358 15.37 2.14 -18.75
CA THR A 358 14.64 1.47 -19.82
C THR A 358 14.84 2.21 -21.14
N GLY A 359 14.12 1.83 -22.20
CA GLY A 359 14.20 2.55 -23.48
C GLY A 359 13.91 4.05 -23.32
N ASN A 360 14.37 4.85 -24.28
CA ASN A 360 14.14 6.29 -24.33
C ASN A 360 12.98 6.63 -25.26
N ILE A 361 12.24 7.68 -24.94
CA ILE A 361 11.33 8.31 -25.89
C ILE A 361 12.12 9.01 -27.00
N THR A 362 11.50 9.18 -28.17
CA THR A 362 12.15 9.78 -29.34
C THR A 362 12.31 11.28 -29.15
N ASN A 363 11.24 11.94 -28.68
CA ASN A 363 11.25 13.38 -28.43
C ASN A 363 11.33 13.65 -26.94
N ALA A 364 12.39 14.32 -26.53
CA ALA A 364 12.55 14.82 -25.17
C ALA A 364 11.40 15.75 -24.79
N ARG A 365 10.83 15.56 -23.60
CA ARG A 365 9.65 16.30 -23.14
C ARG A 365 9.52 16.34 -21.62
N TYR A 366 9.05 17.46 -21.10
CA TYR A 366 8.41 17.62 -19.77
C TYR A 366 6.98 18.10 -20.03
N GLU A 367 6.09 18.36 -19.06
CA GLU A 367 4.81 19.02 -19.45
C GLU A 367 3.72 18.09 -19.94
N HIS A 368 4.06 16.80 -20.02
CA HIS A 368 3.34 15.81 -20.79
C HIS A 368 2.46 14.97 -19.87
N THR A 369 1.55 14.21 -20.47
CA THR A 369 0.73 13.25 -19.74
C THR A 369 1.14 11.83 -20.12
N ALA A 370 1.04 10.92 -19.16
CA ALA A 370 1.20 9.48 -19.35
C ALA A 370 -0.08 8.76 -18.91
N SER A 371 -0.71 8.02 -19.82
CA SER A 371 -1.96 7.30 -19.57
C SER A 371 -1.74 5.80 -19.68
N VAL A 372 -2.04 5.06 -18.60
CA VAL A 372 -2.07 3.60 -18.61
C VAL A 372 -3.30 3.14 -19.40
N LEU A 373 -3.08 2.49 -20.54
CA LEU A 373 -4.15 1.99 -21.41
C LEU A 373 -4.68 0.65 -20.91
N SER A 374 -5.87 0.26 -21.37
CA SER A 374 -6.52 -1.02 -21.03
C SER A 374 -5.71 -2.26 -21.42
N ASN A 375 -4.85 -2.14 -22.44
CA ASN A 375 -3.93 -3.19 -22.86
C ASN A 375 -2.61 -3.22 -22.06
N GLY A 376 -2.45 -2.34 -21.06
CA GLY A 376 -1.25 -2.23 -20.22
C GLY A 376 -0.12 -1.37 -20.80
N ASN A 377 -0.22 -0.89 -22.04
CA ASN A 377 0.76 0.05 -22.59
C ASN A 377 0.58 1.44 -21.97
N ILE A 378 1.65 2.22 -21.94
CA ILE A 378 1.61 3.62 -21.47
C ILE A 378 1.66 4.55 -22.66
N LEU A 379 0.63 5.37 -22.83
CA LEU A 379 0.59 6.42 -23.84
C LEU A 379 1.16 7.71 -23.25
N VAL A 380 2.27 8.18 -23.82
CA VAL A 380 2.88 9.48 -23.51
C VAL A 380 2.50 10.48 -24.60
N THR A 381 1.92 11.62 -24.23
CA THR A 381 1.35 12.57 -25.21
C THR A 381 1.73 14.00 -24.91
N GLY A 382 2.10 14.74 -25.97
CA GLY A 382 2.37 16.18 -25.90
C GLY A 382 3.55 16.53 -25.00
N GLY A 383 3.42 17.61 -24.26
CA GLY A 383 4.46 18.21 -23.42
C GLY A 383 5.31 19.23 -24.16
N HIS A 384 6.28 19.78 -23.44
CA HIS A 384 7.20 20.80 -23.91
C HIS A 384 8.55 20.14 -24.24
N GLY A 385 8.97 20.23 -25.50
CA GLY A 385 10.31 19.83 -25.93
C GLY A 385 11.25 21.02 -26.07
N ASN A 386 12.47 20.78 -26.55
CA ASN A 386 13.48 21.85 -26.71
C ASN A 386 13.11 22.93 -27.75
N SER A 387 12.08 22.70 -28.56
CA SER A 387 11.60 23.64 -29.59
C SER A 387 10.16 24.09 -29.36
N GLY A 388 9.61 23.87 -28.15
CA GLY A 388 8.24 24.26 -27.79
C GLY A 388 7.30 23.07 -27.58
N ALA A 389 6.00 23.36 -27.53
CA ALA A 389 4.95 22.36 -27.34
C ALA A 389 4.97 21.29 -28.43
N LEU A 390 4.74 20.04 -28.05
CA LEU A 390 4.75 18.89 -28.93
C LEU A 390 3.32 18.40 -29.20
N ASN A 391 3.08 17.90 -30.42
CA ASN A 391 1.86 17.15 -30.74
C ASN A 391 2.11 15.64 -30.86
N SER A 392 3.35 15.20 -30.67
CA SER A 392 3.72 13.81 -30.83
C SER A 392 3.28 12.94 -29.64
N ALA A 393 2.97 11.69 -29.93
CA ALA A 393 2.65 10.68 -28.93
C ALA A 393 3.45 9.39 -29.15
N GLU A 394 3.77 8.72 -28.05
CA GLU A 394 4.59 7.50 -28.03
C GLU A 394 3.98 6.49 -27.05
N LEU A 395 4.11 5.21 -27.38
CA LEU A 395 3.63 4.08 -26.57
C LEU A 395 4.82 3.34 -25.97
N TYR A 396 4.82 3.19 -24.65
CA TYR A 396 5.68 2.24 -23.95
C TYR A 396 4.97 0.91 -23.79
N ASN A 397 5.63 -0.17 -24.18
CA ASN A 397 5.17 -1.53 -23.90
C ASN A 397 5.98 -2.13 -22.73
N PRO A 398 5.37 -2.32 -21.54
CA PRO A 398 6.05 -2.88 -20.38
C PRO A 398 6.56 -4.31 -20.56
N SER A 399 5.91 -5.12 -21.41
CA SER A 399 6.28 -6.53 -21.62
C SER A 399 7.59 -6.67 -22.41
N THR A 400 7.86 -5.73 -23.31
CA THR A 400 9.07 -5.70 -24.15
C THR A 400 10.07 -4.63 -23.73
N SER A 401 9.67 -3.71 -22.82
CA SER A 401 10.47 -2.54 -22.42
C SER A 401 10.88 -1.63 -23.59
N THR A 402 10.02 -1.54 -24.62
CA THR A 402 10.29 -0.77 -25.84
C THR A 402 9.31 0.38 -26.03
N TRP A 403 9.79 1.46 -26.64
CA TRP A 403 8.98 2.57 -27.11
C TRP A 403 8.65 2.44 -28.60
N THR A 404 7.46 2.87 -28.98
CA THR A 404 6.99 2.94 -30.37
C THR A 404 6.26 4.25 -30.59
N THR A 405 6.41 4.86 -31.77
CA THR A 405 5.62 6.04 -32.14
C THR A 405 4.20 5.63 -32.50
N THR A 406 3.23 6.51 -32.23
CA THR A 406 1.84 6.36 -32.67
C THR A 406 1.38 7.63 -33.41
N GLY A 407 0.09 7.75 -33.73
CA GLY A 407 -0.44 8.96 -34.35
C GLY A 407 -0.19 10.22 -33.50
N ASN A 408 -0.14 11.37 -34.17
CA ASN A 408 0.05 12.67 -33.52
C ASN A 408 -1.28 13.36 -33.26
N MET A 409 -1.34 14.15 -32.20
CA MET A 409 -2.43 15.10 -31.95
C MET A 409 -2.50 16.12 -33.09
N ASN A 410 -3.70 16.64 -33.33
CA ASN A 410 -3.96 17.70 -34.31
C ASN A 410 -3.37 19.04 -33.83
N ASN A 411 -3.36 19.28 -32.52
CA ASN A 411 -2.73 20.45 -31.92
C ASN A 411 -1.59 20.04 -30.98
N ALA A 412 -0.50 20.80 -31.00
CA ALA A 412 0.56 20.69 -30.01
C ALA A 412 0.09 21.23 -28.65
N ARG A 413 0.48 20.57 -27.56
CA ARG A 413 -0.01 20.89 -26.20
C ARG A 413 1.06 20.57 -25.17
N ASP A 414 1.31 21.49 -24.25
CA ASP A 414 1.86 21.22 -22.92
C ASP A 414 0.83 21.56 -21.83
N TRP A 415 1.01 21.04 -20.61
CA TRP A 415 0.11 21.16 -19.45
C TRP A 415 -1.39 20.98 -19.75
N HIS A 416 -1.69 20.15 -20.74
CA HIS A 416 -3.01 19.58 -20.94
C HIS A 416 -3.24 18.47 -19.92
N THR A 417 -4.49 18.04 -19.79
CA THR A 417 -4.83 16.85 -19.01
C THR A 417 -5.20 15.70 -19.95
N ALA A 418 -4.96 14.46 -19.50
CA ALA A 418 -5.34 13.25 -20.22
C ALA A 418 -6.17 12.33 -19.32
N SER A 419 -7.34 11.93 -19.78
CA SER A 419 -8.30 11.08 -19.05
C SER A 419 -8.58 9.81 -19.84
N VAL A 420 -8.30 8.65 -19.24
CA VAL A 420 -8.69 7.36 -19.81
C VAL A 420 -10.17 7.14 -19.58
N LEU A 421 -10.94 7.01 -20.66
CA LEU A 421 -12.38 6.88 -20.65
C LEU A 421 -12.82 5.42 -20.52
N SER A 422 -14.07 5.19 -20.09
CA SER A 422 -14.66 3.85 -19.95
C SER A 422 -14.71 3.06 -21.26
N ASN A 423 -14.73 3.74 -22.40
CA ASN A 423 -14.66 3.13 -23.73
C ASN A 423 -13.22 2.81 -24.20
N GLY A 424 -12.21 3.02 -23.35
CA GLY A 424 -10.80 2.74 -23.64
C GLY A 424 -10.06 3.81 -24.47
N LYS A 425 -10.75 4.89 -24.89
CA LYS A 425 -10.11 6.04 -25.52
C LYS A 425 -9.48 6.96 -24.47
N VAL A 426 -8.50 7.76 -24.89
CA VAL A 426 -7.90 8.79 -24.03
C VAL A 426 -8.36 10.16 -24.50
N LEU A 427 -9.05 10.90 -23.63
CA LEU A 427 -9.40 12.30 -23.85
C LEU A 427 -8.24 13.19 -23.43
N VAL A 428 -7.70 13.96 -24.36
CA VAL A 428 -6.76 15.05 -24.09
C VAL A 428 -7.47 16.39 -24.23
N THR A 429 -7.35 17.26 -23.22
CA THR A 429 -8.08 18.53 -23.20
C THR A 429 -7.23 19.70 -22.69
N GLY A 430 -7.48 20.87 -23.27
CA GLY A 430 -6.80 22.11 -22.95
C GLY A 430 -5.31 22.10 -23.29
N GLY A 431 -4.53 22.77 -22.44
CA GLY A 431 -3.09 22.94 -22.61
C GLY A 431 -2.72 24.24 -23.35
N GLY A 432 -1.43 24.42 -23.60
CA GLY A 432 -0.86 25.53 -24.37
C GLY A 432 -0.08 25.03 -25.59
N ASN A 433 -0.15 25.76 -26.71
CA ASN A 433 0.61 25.44 -27.93
C ASN A 433 1.81 26.37 -28.17
N GLY A 434 2.20 27.16 -27.17
CA GLY A 434 3.22 28.21 -27.28
C GLY A 434 2.72 29.54 -27.86
N VAL A 435 1.49 29.61 -28.37
CA VAL A 435 0.86 30.83 -28.91
C VAL A 435 -0.40 31.21 -28.13
N SER A 436 -1.23 30.22 -27.78
CA SER A 436 -2.52 30.40 -27.11
C SER A 436 -2.80 29.29 -26.12
N VAL A 437 -3.61 29.60 -25.11
CA VAL A 437 -4.26 28.57 -24.29
C VAL A 437 -5.41 27.95 -25.09
N LEU A 438 -5.53 26.63 -25.03
CA LEU A 438 -6.48 25.85 -25.83
C LEU A 438 -7.76 25.52 -25.05
N ASP A 439 -8.89 25.53 -25.75
CA ASP A 439 -10.20 25.01 -25.32
C ASP A 439 -10.54 23.65 -25.98
N GLY A 440 -9.87 23.34 -27.09
CA GLY A 440 -10.13 22.14 -27.86
C GLY A 440 -9.68 20.85 -27.16
N ALA A 441 -10.42 19.78 -27.46
CA ALA A 441 -10.14 18.44 -26.96
C ALA A 441 -10.03 17.42 -28.11
N GLU A 442 -9.28 16.35 -27.86
CA GLU A 442 -9.04 15.26 -28.81
C GLU A 442 -9.13 13.90 -28.12
N LEU A 443 -9.57 12.89 -28.87
CA LEU A 443 -9.67 11.51 -28.44
C LEU A 443 -8.64 10.65 -29.18
N TYR A 444 -7.80 9.97 -28.43
CA TYR A 444 -6.93 8.92 -28.94
C TYR A 444 -7.61 7.55 -28.86
N ASP A 445 -7.63 6.83 -29.98
CA ASP A 445 -8.08 5.45 -30.04
C ASP A 445 -6.88 4.50 -30.05
N SER A 446 -6.68 3.77 -28.94
CA SER A 446 -5.54 2.86 -28.77
C SER A 446 -5.54 1.65 -29.70
N SER A 447 -6.68 1.31 -30.31
CA SER A 447 -6.78 0.20 -31.25
C SER A 447 -6.30 0.55 -32.66
N THR A 448 -6.37 1.84 -33.02
CA THR A 448 -6.01 2.32 -34.37
C THR A 448 -4.82 3.28 -34.37
N GLY A 449 -4.47 3.86 -33.21
CA GLY A 449 -3.47 4.92 -33.10
C GLY A 449 -3.94 6.27 -33.62
N ILE A 450 -5.23 6.44 -33.93
CA ILE A 450 -5.77 7.65 -34.55
C ILE A 450 -6.24 8.64 -33.48
N TRP A 451 -5.97 9.93 -33.74
CA TRP A 451 -6.50 11.06 -32.99
C TRP A 451 -7.69 11.69 -33.70
N THR A 452 -8.76 11.95 -32.96
CA THR A 452 -9.98 12.57 -33.48
C THR A 452 -10.36 13.77 -32.63
N THR A 453 -10.70 14.90 -33.25
CA THR A 453 -11.22 16.06 -32.53
C THR A 453 -12.61 15.75 -31.97
N THR A 454 -12.93 16.30 -30.80
CA THR A 454 -14.25 16.24 -30.18
C THR A 454 -14.72 17.66 -29.83
N GLY A 455 -15.85 17.81 -29.13
CA GLY A 455 -16.33 19.12 -28.68
C GLY A 455 -15.28 19.91 -27.89
N ASN A 456 -15.38 21.24 -27.94
CA ASN A 456 -14.49 22.16 -27.23
C ASN A 456 -15.09 22.57 -25.88
N MET A 457 -14.22 22.84 -24.91
CA MET A 457 -14.60 23.50 -23.67
C MET A 457 -15.12 24.92 -23.96
N ASN A 458 -15.96 25.44 -23.08
CA ASN A 458 -16.44 26.83 -23.14
C ASN A 458 -15.34 27.83 -22.77
N ASN A 459 -14.41 27.41 -21.91
CA ASN A 459 -13.24 28.20 -21.55
C ASN A 459 -11.96 27.43 -21.88
N ALA A 460 -11.02 28.11 -22.53
CA ALA A 460 -9.65 27.60 -22.69
C ALA A 460 -8.97 27.44 -21.33
N ARG A 461 -8.19 26.38 -21.13
CA ARG A 461 -7.61 26.06 -19.82
C ARG A 461 -6.18 25.50 -19.92
N TYR A 462 -5.29 26.11 -19.15
CA TYR A 462 -3.93 25.67 -18.84
C TYR A 462 -3.80 25.42 -17.34
N TYR A 463 -2.95 24.49 -16.87
CA TYR A 463 -2.78 24.18 -15.44
C TYR A 463 -4.06 23.81 -14.67
N HIS A 464 -5.04 23.26 -15.41
CA HIS A 464 -6.31 22.79 -14.86
C HIS A 464 -6.19 21.31 -14.45
N THR A 465 -7.20 20.81 -13.75
CA THR A 465 -7.32 19.38 -13.44
C THR A 465 -8.50 18.76 -14.18
N ALA A 466 -8.39 17.47 -14.47
CA ALA A 466 -9.47 16.65 -15.02
C ALA A 466 -9.67 15.41 -14.14
N SER A 467 -10.93 15.06 -13.86
CA SER A 467 -11.30 13.89 -13.08
C SER A 467 -12.40 13.10 -13.79
N VAL A 468 -12.13 11.83 -14.09
CA VAL A 468 -13.15 10.90 -14.59
C VAL A 468 -14.07 10.54 -13.42
N LEU A 469 -15.34 10.90 -13.51
CA LEU A 469 -16.34 10.67 -12.48
C LEU A 469 -16.90 9.25 -12.57
N SER A 470 -17.51 8.76 -11.48
CA SER A 470 -18.13 7.43 -11.43
C SER A 470 -19.26 7.21 -12.44
N ASN A 471 -19.87 8.29 -12.92
CA ASN A 471 -20.91 8.26 -13.98
C ASN A 471 -20.31 8.29 -15.40
N GLY A 472 -18.99 8.30 -15.56
CA GLY A 472 -18.29 8.31 -16.84
C GLY A 472 -18.05 9.70 -17.45
N LEU A 473 -18.62 10.78 -16.87
CA LEU A 473 -18.30 12.14 -17.31
C LEU A 473 -16.90 12.54 -16.86
N VAL A 474 -16.28 13.50 -17.56
CA VAL A 474 -14.99 14.08 -17.15
C VAL A 474 -15.22 15.50 -16.63
N LEU A 475 -14.95 15.73 -15.35
CA LEU A 475 -14.98 17.04 -14.73
C LEU A 475 -13.64 17.74 -14.97
N VAL A 476 -13.66 18.91 -15.61
CA VAL A 476 -12.52 19.81 -15.73
C VAL A 476 -12.73 21.04 -14.86
N THR A 477 -11.72 21.42 -14.06
CA THR A 477 -11.86 22.51 -13.08
C THR A 477 -10.67 23.45 -13.08
N GLY A 478 -10.96 24.75 -12.93
CA GLY A 478 -9.97 25.80 -12.77
C GLY A 478 -9.03 25.97 -13.96
N GLY A 479 -7.79 26.35 -13.66
CA GLY A 479 -6.76 26.68 -14.63
C GLY A 479 -6.70 28.17 -14.96
N TRP A 480 -5.85 28.49 -15.92
CA TRP A 480 -5.64 29.83 -16.46
C TRP A 480 -6.02 29.86 -17.94
N ASN A 481 -6.71 30.91 -18.39
CA ASN A 481 -7.19 30.99 -19.78
C ASN A 481 -6.50 32.06 -20.63
N GLY A 482 -5.42 32.66 -20.13
CA GLY A 482 -4.72 33.75 -20.79
C GLY A 482 -5.45 35.09 -20.74
N SER A 483 -6.65 35.15 -21.37
CA SER A 483 -7.35 36.38 -21.70
C SER A 483 -8.17 37.00 -20.56
N VAL A 484 -8.84 36.17 -19.75
CA VAL A 484 -9.71 36.60 -18.62
C VAL A 484 -8.98 36.48 -17.28
N GLY A 485 -8.03 35.54 -17.18
CA GLY A 485 -7.23 35.29 -15.99
C GLY A 485 -7.46 33.89 -15.43
N TYR A 486 -7.39 33.79 -14.10
CA TYR A 486 -7.54 32.54 -13.35
C TYR A 486 -9.00 32.15 -13.24
N LEU A 487 -9.32 30.87 -13.44
CA LEU A 487 -10.68 30.37 -13.50
C LEU A 487 -11.11 29.70 -12.19
N ASN A 488 -12.34 30.00 -11.77
CA ASN A 488 -13.08 29.22 -10.77
C ASN A 488 -14.15 28.33 -11.39
N SER A 489 -14.34 28.40 -12.72
CA SER A 489 -15.36 27.64 -13.41
C SER A 489 -14.99 26.18 -13.60
N ALA A 490 -16.01 25.35 -13.75
CA ALA A 490 -15.88 23.93 -14.04
C ALA A 490 -16.83 23.50 -15.16
N GLU A 491 -16.44 22.45 -15.87
CA GLU A 491 -17.17 21.93 -17.03
C GLU A 491 -17.13 20.40 -17.04
N LEU A 492 -18.18 19.78 -17.56
CA LEU A 492 -18.33 18.34 -17.71
C LEU A 492 -18.28 17.96 -19.19
N TYR A 493 -17.38 17.06 -19.55
CA TYR A 493 -17.39 16.39 -20.83
C TYR A 493 -18.21 15.11 -20.75
N ASP A 494 -19.12 14.94 -21.71
CA ASP A 494 -19.85 13.69 -21.94
C ASP A 494 -19.18 12.89 -23.07
N PRO A 495 -18.53 11.76 -22.77
CA PRO A 495 -17.89 10.92 -23.79
C PRO A 495 -18.84 10.30 -24.82
N LEU A 496 -20.12 10.14 -24.50
CA LEU A 496 -21.11 9.55 -25.41
C LEU A 496 -21.60 10.59 -26.41
N ALA A 497 -21.83 11.82 -25.95
CA ALA A 497 -22.28 12.92 -26.80
C ALA A 497 -21.11 13.65 -27.49
N GLY A 498 -19.90 13.59 -26.94
CA GLY A 498 -18.76 14.37 -27.42
C GLY A 498 -18.91 15.87 -27.15
N THR A 499 -19.65 16.25 -26.10
CA THR A 499 -20.02 17.65 -25.80
C THR A 499 -19.62 18.07 -24.40
N TRP A 500 -19.40 19.37 -24.22
CA TRP A 500 -19.12 19.98 -22.92
C TRP A 500 -20.32 20.75 -22.38
N THR A 501 -20.55 20.66 -21.07
CA THR A 501 -21.57 21.43 -20.35
C THR A 501 -20.97 22.13 -19.14
N THR A 502 -21.36 23.37 -18.88
CA THR A 502 -20.94 24.10 -17.67
C THR A 502 -21.61 23.53 -16.43
N THR A 503 -20.89 23.45 -15.31
CA THR A 503 -21.44 23.07 -13.99
C THR A 503 -21.16 24.19 -12.97
N GLY A 504 -21.46 23.95 -11.68
CA GLY A 504 -21.21 24.93 -10.62
C GLY A 504 -19.75 25.41 -10.58
N ASN A 505 -19.54 26.61 -10.03
CA ASN A 505 -18.23 27.23 -9.90
C ASN A 505 -17.67 27.04 -8.49
N MET A 506 -16.35 26.93 -8.39
CA MET A 506 -15.62 27.01 -7.12
C MET A 506 -15.71 28.43 -6.55
N THR A 507 -15.51 28.55 -5.24
CA THR A 507 -15.48 29.84 -4.55
C THR A 507 -14.27 30.67 -4.98
N ASN A 508 -13.10 30.02 -5.06
CA ASN A 508 -11.85 30.65 -5.48
C ASN A 508 -11.42 30.15 -6.85
N ALA A 509 -10.90 31.06 -7.67
CA ALA A 509 -10.14 30.65 -8.85
C ALA A 509 -8.88 29.91 -8.41
N ARG A 510 -8.48 28.89 -9.18
CA ARG A 510 -7.29 28.10 -8.85
C ARG A 510 -6.67 27.51 -10.11
N PHE A 511 -5.34 27.59 -10.20
CA PHE A 511 -4.50 26.82 -11.12
C PHE A 511 -3.37 26.17 -10.32
N TYR A 512 -2.73 25.13 -10.87
CA TYR A 512 -1.79 24.26 -10.14
C TYR A 512 -2.36 23.65 -8.85
N HIS A 513 -3.69 23.52 -8.76
CA HIS A 513 -4.35 22.76 -7.71
C HIS A 513 -4.37 21.28 -8.08
N THR A 514 -4.65 20.43 -7.09
CA THR A 514 -4.93 19.01 -7.32
C THR A 514 -6.42 18.73 -7.21
N ALA A 515 -6.88 17.69 -7.90
CA ALA A 515 -8.24 17.16 -7.80
C ALA A 515 -8.20 15.65 -7.58
N SER A 516 -8.90 15.18 -6.55
CA SER A 516 -8.94 13.77 -6.16
C SER A 516 -10.39 13.28 -6.13
N LEU A 517 -10.69 12.24 -6.91
CA LEU A 517 -11.97 11.53 -6.82
C LEU A 517 -12.00 10.71 -5.52
N LEU A 518 -13.04 10.92 -4.72
CA LEU A 518 -13.27 10.23 -3.46
C LEU A 518 -14.12 8.97 -3.66
N SER A 519 -14.04 8.04 -2.71
CA SER A 519 -14.83 6.80 -2.72
C SER A 519 -16.35 7.04 -2.69
N ASN A 520 -16.78 8.19 -2.17
CA ASN A 520 -18.18 8.62 -2.18
C ASN A 520 -18.61 9.28 -3.49
N GLY A 521 -17.74 9.34 -4.51
CA GLY A 521 -18.00 9.93 -5.82
C GLY A 521 -17.80 11.44 -5.91
N LYS A 522 -17.54 12.13 -4.80
CA LYS A 522 -17.22 13.58 -4.82
C LYS A 522 -15.79 13.83 -5.29
N VAL A 523 -15.50 15.02 -5.77
CA VAL A 523 -14.14 15.43 -6.15
C VAL A 523 -13.65 16.49 -5.17
N LEU A 524 -12.55 16.20 -4.47
CA LEU A 524 -11.86 17.16 -3.62
C LEU A 524 -10.87 17.96 -4.47
N VAL A 525 -11.01 19.28 -4.51
CA VAL A 525 -9.97 20.18 -5.03
C VAL A 525 -9.22 20.84 -3.89
N THR A 526 -7.90 20.92 -3.99
CA THR A 526 -7.05 21.43 -2.89
C THR A 526 -5.97 22.37 -3.40
N GLY A 527 -5.77 23.47 -2.68
CA GLY A 527 -4.69 24.41 -2.93
C GLY A 527 -4.77 25.08 -4.31
N GLY A 528 -3.60 25.26 -4.92
CA GLY A 528 -3.41 26.05 -6.13
C GLY A 528 -3.21 27.53 -5.83
N ASP A 529 -3.09 28.33 -6.88
CA ASP A 529 -2.90 29.78 -6.81
C ASP A 529 -4.09 30.47 -7.51
N ASN A 530 -4.57 31.59 -6.95
CA ASN A 530 -5.69 32.37 -7.50
C ASN A 530 -5.26 33.65 -8.22
N GLY A 531 -3.96 33.88 -8.40
CA GLY A 531 -3.37 35.10 -8.94
C GLY A 531 -3.03 36.17 -7.92
N VAL A 532 -3.49 36.01 -6.68
CA VAL A 532 -3.24 36.93 -5.56
C VAL A 532 -2.40 36.24 -4.50
N SER A 533 -2.67 34.97 -4.23
CA SER A 533 -2.01 34.16 -3.22
C SER A 533 -2.16 32.68 -3.51
N VAL A 534 -1.15 31.90 -3.12
CA VAL A 534 -1.31 30.45 -2.98
C VAL A 534 -2.33 30.13 -1.90
N LEU A 535 -3.21 29.17 -2.19
CA LEU A 535 -4.34 28.80 -1.37
C LEU A 535 -4.01 27.62 -0.46
N ASN A 536 -4.55 27.65 0.77
CA ASN A 536 -4.68 26.47 1.62
C ASN A 536 -6.11 25.93 1.65
N SER A 537 -7.03 26.55 0.91
CA SER A 537 -8.43 26.16 0.89
C SER A 537 -8.67 24.91 0.06
N ALA A 538 -9.70 24.17 0.45
CA ALA A 538 -10.18 23.00 -0.28
C ALA A 538 -11.71 23.04 -0.43
N GLU A 539 -12.19 22.49 -1.54
CA GLU A 539 -13.62 22.44 -1.87
C GLU A 539 -13.98 21.05 -2.40
N LEU A 540 -15.23 20.63 -2.18
CA LEU A 540 -15.79 19.37 -2.65
C LEU A 540 -16.82 19.66 -3.74
N TYR A 541 -16.64 19.07 -4.92
CA TYR A 541 -17.65 19.00 -5.95
C TYR A 541 -18.55 17.79 -5.73
N ASP A 542 -19.86 17.99 -5.77
CA ASP A 542 -20.85 16.93 -5.76
C ASP A 542 -21.43 16.72 -7.17
N PRO A 543 -21.08 15.63 -7.87
CA PRO A 543 -21.59 15.36 -9.21
C PRO A 543 -23.10 15.19 -9.31
N SER A 544 -23.78 14.85 -8.21
CA SER A 544 -25.23 14.61 -8.22
C SER A 544 -26.03 15.92 -8.28
N THR A 545 -25.47 17.01 -7.75
CA THR A 545 -26.10 18.33 -7.71
C THR A 545 -25.40 19.35 -8.60
N GLY A 546 -24.17 19.07 -9.03
CA GLY A 546 -23.33 20.01 -9.77
C GLY A 546 -22.86 21.21 -8.93
N THR A 547 -22.81 21.07 -7.60
CA THR A 547 -22.48 22.16 -6.69
C THR A 547 -21.16 21.94 -5.97
N TRP A 548 -20.53 23.04 -5.55
CA TRP A 548 -19.32 23.05 -4.72
C TRP A 548 -19.65 23.39 -3.28
N ALA A 549 -18.90 22.80 -2.35
CA ALA A 549 -18.96 23.11 -0.92
C ALA A 549 -17.55 23.21 -0.34
N ALA A 550 -17.29 24.24 0.47
CA ALA A 550 -16.02 24.36 1.18
C ALA A 550 -15.86 23.24 2.22
N THR A 551 -14.63 22.76 2.40
CA THR A 551 -14.22 21.87 3.50
C THR A 551 -13.10 22.54 4.31
N SER A 552 -12.63 21.91 5.39
CA SER A 552 -11.51 22.44 6.18
C SER A 552 -10.29 22.78 5.31
N ASN A 553 -9.56 23.81 5.71
CA ASN A 553 -8.35 24.26 5.04
C ASN A 553 -7.13 23.42 5.49
N MET A 554 -6.16 23.29 4.61
CA MET A 554 -4.81 22.81 4.94
C MET A 554 -4.12 23.80 5.89
N THR A 555 -3.13 23.30 6.63
CA THR A 555 -2.27 24.11 7.48
C THR A 555 -1.38 25.02 6.63
N ASN A 556 -0.77 24.45 5.59
CA ASN A 556 0.07 25.19 4.67
C ASN A 556 -0.64 25.39 3.33
N ALA A 557 -0.55 26.61 2.80
CA ALA A 557 -0.94 26.88 1.42
C ALA A 557 0.04 26.20 0.47
N ARG A 558 -0.46 25.62 -0.62
CA ARG A 558 0.38 24.91 -1.59
C ARG A 558 -0.21 25.01 -2.99
N SER A 559 0.62 25.32 -3.96
CA SER A 559 0.40 25.13 -5.39
C SER A 559 1.48 24.22 -5.94
N ASP A 560 1.19 23.54 -7.03
CA ASP A 560 2.13 22.63 -7.69
C ASP A 560 2.62 21.49 -6.75
N HIS A 561 1.73 21.12 -5.84
CA HIS A 561 1.86 19.94 -4.99
C HIS A 561 1.21 18.73 -5.66
N THR A 562 1.48 17.55 -5.11
CA THR A 562 0.80 16.32 -5.51
C THR A 562 -0.22 15.89 -4.46
N ALA A 563 -1.25 15.17 -4.90
CA ALA A 563 -2.25 14.53 -4.04
C ALA A 563 -2.38 13.06 -4.41
N SER A 564 -2.28 12.17 -3.43
CA SER A 564 -2.37 10.71 -3.59
C SER A 564 -3.53 10.16 -2.78
N VAL A 565 -4.49 9.51 -3.44
CA VAL A 565 -5.58 8.79 -2.76
C VAL A 565 -5.04 7.46 -2.25
N LEU A 566 -5.02 7.28 -0.93
CA LEU A 566 -4.50 6.08 -0.28
C LEU A 566 -5.53 4.95 -0.26
N SER A 567 -5.08 3.73 0.01
CA SER A 567 -5.93 2.53 0.10
C SER A 567 -7.02 2.63 1.19
N ASN A 568 -6.78 3.41 2.25
CA ASN A 568 -7.74 3.70 3.30
C ASN A 568 -8.72 4.86 2.95
N GLY A 569 -8.65 5.40 1.73
CA GLY A 569 -9.50 6.48 1.24
C GLY A 569 -9.05 7.89 1.66
N LYS A 570 -8.03 8.03 2.50
CA LYS A 570 -7.45 9.35 2.84
C LYS A 570 -6.62 9.89 1.69
N ILE A 571 -6.41 11.20 1.66
CA ILE A 571 -5.61 11.86 0.62
C ILE A 571 -4.35 12.45 1.24
N LEU A 572 -3.19 11.97 0.81
CA LEU A 572 -1.90 12.55 1.16
C LEU A 572 -1.56 13.67 0.17
N VAL A 573 -1.38 14.90 0.65
CA VAL A 573 -0.83 16.01 -0.14
C VAL A 573 0.62 16.26 0.25
N THR A 574 1.50 16.46 -0.73
CA THR A 574 2.95 16.54 -0.49
C THR A 574 3.59 17.66 -1.31
N GLY A 575 4.49 18.41 -0.66
CA GLY A 575 5.27 19.45 -1.30
C GLY A 575 4.43 20.60 -1.86
N GLY A 576 4.86 21.11 -3.01
CA GLY A 576 4.40 22.36 -3.63
C GLY A 576 5.14 23.56 -3.10
N TYR A 577 4.76 24.75 -3.58
CA TYR A 577 5.32 26.02 -3.12
C TYR A 577 4.23 26.92 -2.53
N VAL A 578 4.64 27.78 -1.58
CA VAL A 578 3.76 28.79 -0.93
C VAL A 578 3.85 30.13 -1.66
N ASN A 579 5.01 30.40 -2.28
CA ASN A 579 5.32 31.56 -3.09
C ASN A 579 6.61 31.27 -3.86
N THR A 580 7.17 32.27 -4.54
CA THR A 580 8.39 32.11 -5.37
C THR A 580 9.66 31.74 -4.59
N THR A 581 9.67 31.82 -3.26
CA THR A 581 10.88 31.56 -2.44
C THR A 581 10.73 30.39 -1.48
N ILE A 582 9.51 29.94 -1.17
CA ILE A 582 9.26 28.89 -0.18
C ILE A 582 8.70 27.65 -0.88
N ILE A 583 9.53 26.62 -1.00
CA ILE A 583 9.14 25.26 -1.40
C ILE A 583 8.92 24.42 -0.14
N LEU A 584 7.86 23.63 -0.12
CA LEU A 584 7.49 22.80 1.01
C LEU A 584 8.12 21.41 0.91
N ASN A 585 8.58 20.93 2.06
CA ASN A 585 8.82 19.50 2.30
C ASN A 585 7.73 18.87 3.18
N SER A 586 6.73 19.65 3.60
CA SER A 586 5.66 19.17 4.45
C SER A 586 4.62 18.38 3.67
N ALA A 587 3.98 17.47 4.40
CA ALA A 587 2.86 16.69 3.92
C ALA A 587 1.69 16.73 4.90
N GLU A 588 0.48 16.63 4.37
CA GLU A 588 -0.77 16.66 5.14
C GLU A 588 -1.71 15.57 4.61
N LEU A 589 -2.56 15.07 5.50
CA LEU A 589 -3.51 14.01 5.22
C LEU A 589 -4.94 14.55 5.39
N TYR A 590 -5.73 14.47 4.32
CA TYR A 590 -7.17 14.74 4.39
C TYR A 590 -7.93 13.47 4.70
N ASP A 591 -8.83 13.54 5.67
CA ASP A 591 -9.77 12.48 5.99
C ASP A 591 -11.17 12.83 5.45
N PRO A 592 -11.65 12.18 4.38
CA PRO A 592 -12.96 12.47 3.80
C PRO A 592 -14.15 12.18 4.72
N SER A 593 -13.97 11.35 5.76
CA SER A 593 -15.05 11.00 6.68
C SER A 593 -15.37 12.13 7.67
N THR A 594 -14.35 12.91 8.03
CA THR A 594 -14.47 14.04 8.96
C THR A 594 -14.34 15.39 8.25
N GLY A 595 -13.82 15.42 7.02
CA GLY A 595 -13.53 16.64 6.29
C GLY A 595 -12.39 17.46 6.88
N THR A 596 -11.47 16.81 7.63
CA THR A 596 -10.38 17.48 8.35
C THR A 596 -9.00 17.13 7.80
N TRP A 597 -8.04 18.05 7.99
CA TRP A 597 -6.63 17.84 7.66
C TRP A 597 -5.81 17.50 8.90
N THR A 598 -4.76 16.71 8.72
CA THR A 598 -3.77 16.41 9.77
C THR A 598 -2.37 16.48 9.18
N THR A 599 -1.46 17.18 9.85
CA THR A 599 -0.05 17.23 9.45
C THR A 599 0.63 15.87 9.64
N THR A 600 1.45 15.47 8.68
CA THR A 600 2.26 14.24 8.79
C THR A 600 3.73 14.60 9.02
N GLY A 601 4.63 13.60 8.95
CA GLY A 601 6.06 13.87 8.85
C GLY A 601 6.43 14.63 7.56
N ASN A 602 7.62 15.23 7.56
CA ASN A 602 8.15 15.99 6.42
C ASN A 602 9.11 15.14 5.58
N MET A 603 9.11 15.36 4.26
CA MET A 603 10.15 14.89 3.35
C MET A 603 11.50 15.49 3.73
N ASN A 604 12.59 14.80 3.39
CA ASN A 604 13.95 15.32 3.58
C ASN A 604 14.24 16.49 2.64
N ASN A 605 13.66 16.47 1.44
CA ASN A 605 13.80 17.53 0.46
C ASN A 605 12.47 18.22 0.22
N ALA A 606 12.51 19.55 0.10
CA ALA A 606 11.39 20.32 -0.42
C ALA A 606 11.25 20.08 -1.92
N ARG A 607 10.02 19.96 -2.40
CA ARG A 607 9.73 19.59 -3.80
C ARG A 607 8.47 20.29 -4.30
N SER A 608 8.59 20.87 -5.48
CA SER A 608 7.51 21.24 -6.39
C SER A 608 7.75 20.52 -7.71
N ASP A 609 6.73 20.45 -8.57
CA ASP A 609 6.85 19.81 -9.89
C ASP A 609 7.41 18.36 -9.84
N HIS A 610 7.08 17.67 -8.74
CA HIS A 610 7.42 16.27 -8.49
C HIS A 610 6.22 15.37 -8.78
N THR A 611 6.49 14.07 -8.90
CA THR A 611 5.41 13.07 -8.94
C THR A 611 5.30 12.37 -7.59
N ALA A 612 4.08 12.05 -7.16
CA ALA A 612 3.79 11.14 -6.04
C ALA A 612 2.94 9.98 -6.57
N SER A 613 3.43 8.75 -6.40
CA SER A 613 2.77 7.55 -6.91
C SER A 613 2.46 6.57 -5.79
N VAL A 614 1.20 6.16 -5.69
CA VAL A 614 0.79 5.07 -4.79
C VAL A 614 1.24 3.75 -5.41
N LEU A 615 2.16 3.08 -4.73
CA LEU A 615 2.72 1.80 -5.16
C LEU A 615 1.77 0.65 -4.83
N SER A 616 1.99 -0.53 -5.44
CA SER A 616 1.16 -1.72 -5.20
C SER A 616 1.19 -2.23 -3.76
N ASN A 617 2.20 -1.84 -2.97
CA ASN A 617 2.29 -2.14 -1.54
C ASN A 617 1.58 -1.09 -0.65
N GLY A 618 0.94 -0.08 -1.24
CA GLY A 618 0.20 0.98 -0.53
C GLY A 618 1.05 2.17 -0.09
N LEU A 619 2.37 2.13 -0.24
CA LEU A 619 3.25 3.27 0.07
C LEU A 619 3.18 4.33 -1.02
N VAL A 620 3.52 5.57 -0.68
CA VAL A 620 3.61 6.66 -1.66
C VAL A 620 5.06 6.98 -1.96
N LEU A 621 5.48 6.80 -3.20
CA LEU A 621 6.80 7.21 -3.68
C LEU A 621 6.75 8.60 -4.30
N VAL A 622 7.43 9.55 -3.67
CA VAL A 622 7.69 10.88 -4.24
C VAL A 622 9.02 10.86 -4.98
N THR A 623 9.05 11.36 -6.23
CA THR A 623 10.25 11.31 -7.07
C THR A 623 10.52 12.64 -7.76
N GLY A 624 11.79 13.04 -7.80
CA GLY A 624 12.27 14.23 -8.53
C GLY A 624 11.70 15.54 -8.00
N GLY A 625 11.45 16.46 -8.91
CA GLY A 625 10.97 17.81 -8.65
C GLY A 625 12.08 18.83 -8.41
N TRP A 626 11.67 20.09 -8.24
CA TRP A 626 12.54 21.22 -7.97
C TRP A 626 12.44 21.65 -6.51
N ASN A 627 13.59 21.90 -5.87
CA ASN A 627 13.67 22.26 -4.44
C ASN A 627 13.88 23.76 -4.16
N GLY A 628 13.78 24.62 -5.17
CA GLY A 628 14.08 26.05 -5.06
C GLY A 628 15.49 26.43 -5.54
N ALA A 629 16.39 25.46 -5.71
CA ALA A 629 17.77 25.68 -6.15
C ALA A 629 18.17 24.79 -7.33
N THR A 630 17.79 23.51 -7.28
CA THR A 630 18.22 22.47 -8.22
C THR A 630 17.09 21.50 -8.49
N VAL A 631 17.07 20.93 -9.70
CA VAL A 631 16.25 19.75 -9.99
C VAL A 631 16.81 18.53 -9.26
N LEU A 632 15.94 17.73 -8.67
CA LEU A 632 16.30 16.56 -7.86
C LEU A 632 16.24 15.26 -8.67
N ASN A 633 17.10 14.31 -8.32
CA ASN A 633 16.99 12.91 -8.72
C ASN A 633 16.60 11.99 -7.56
N SER A 634 16.46 12.53 -6.35
CA SER A 634 16.15 11.75 -5.17
C SER A 634 14.67 11.34 -5.14
N ALA A 635 14.41 10.22 -4.47
CA ALA A 635 13.08 9.69 -4.27
C ALA A 635 12.89 9.29 -2.79
N GLU A 636 11.67 9.49 -2.28
CA GLU A 636 11.34 9.29 -0.88
C GLU A 636 10.01 8.53 -0.76
N LEU A 637 9.93 7.57 0.15
CA LEU A 637 8.73 6.79 0.46
C LEU A 637 8.06 7.36 1.71
N TYR A 638 6.73 7.49 1.64
CA TYR A 638 5.85 7.70 2.79
C TYR A 638 5.14 6.40 3.17
#